data_AF-A0A3S4TXT3-F1
#
_entry.id   AF-A0A3S4TXT3-F1
#
_cell.length_a   1.000
_cell.length_b   1.000
_cell.length_c   1.000
_cell.angle_alpha   90.00
_cell.angle_beta   90.00
_cell.angle_gamma   90.00
#
_symmetry.space_group_name_H-M   'P 1'
#
loop_
_entity.id
_entity.type
_entity.pdbx_description
1 polymer ?
#
loop_
_entity_poly.entity_id
_entity_poly.type
_entity_poly.pdbx_seq_one_letter_code
_entity_poly.pdbx_strand_id
1 'polypeptide(L)'
;MKMLKTHFTIENNAEISIEIDPRKIELSMLDHLREIGFNRMSMGVQDFNKEVQKAVNREQDENFIAALLKRARELGFQSTNLDLIYGLPLQNVDSFMFTLKR
;
A
#
# COMPACT_ATOMS: atom_id res chain seq x y z
N MET A 1 0.04 -17.10 -8.19
CA MET A 1 1.17 -17.89 -7.65
C MET A 1 1.35 -19.28 -8.26
N LYS A 2 0.29 -19.96 -8.74
CA LYS A 2 0.40 -21.32 -9.34
C LYS A 2 1.47 -21.44 -10.44
N MET A 3 1.41 -20.61 -11.48
CA MET A 3 2.38 -20.64 -12.58
C MET A 3 3.83 -20.50 -12.11
N LEU A 4 4.10 -19.55 -11.21
CA LEU A 4 5.44 -19.34 -10.66
C LEU A 4 5.93 -20.59 -9.89
N LYS A 5 5.09 -21.16 -9.02
CA LYS A 5 5.43 -22.38 -8.25
C LYS A 5 5.56 -23.63 -9.14
N THR A 6 4.92 -23.67 -10.30
CA THR A 6 5.04 -24.79 -11.26
C THR A 6 6.35 -24.73 -12.06
N HIS A 7 6.85 -23.53 -12.36
CA HIS A 7 8.01 -23.35 -13.24
C HIS A 7 9.31 -22.97 -12.50
N PHE A 8 9.21 -22.57 -11.23
CA PHE A 8 10.35 -22.18 -10.41
C PHE A 8 10.26 -22.79 -9.02
N THR A 9 11.40 -23.21 -8.48
CA THR A 9 11.53 -23.52 -7.06
C THR A 9 11.61 -22.20 -6.28
N ILE A 10 10.62 -21.95 -5.43
CA ILE A 10 10.60 -20.79 -4.54
C ILE A 10 11.01 -21.28 -3.15
N GLU A 11 12.04 -20.67 -2.58
CA GLU A 11 12.48 -20.97 -1.22
C GLU A 11 11.35 -20.77 -0.20
N ASN A 12 11.30 -21.62 0.83
CA ASN A 12 10.24 -21.56 1.85
C ASN A 12 10.17 -20.20 2.56
N ASN A 13 11.31 -19.49 2.66
CA ASN A 13 11.44 -18.19 3.30
C ASN A 13 11.66 -17.05 2.28
N ALA A 14 11.28 -17.24 1.03
CA ALA A 14 11.40 -16.20 0.01
C ALA A 14 10.58 -14.95 0.40
N GLU A 15 11.16 -13.77 0.15
CA GLU A 15 10.39 -12.53 0.16
C GLU A 15 9.52 -12.47 -1.10
N ILE A 16 8.20 -12.33 -0.91
CA ILE A 16 7.22 -12.24 -2.00
C ILE A 16 6.41 -10.97 -1.77
N SER A 17 6.73 -9.94 -2.56
CA SER A 17 6.19 -8.59 -2.42
C SER A 17 5.19 -8.22 -3.50
N ILE A 18 4.25 -7.33 -3.17
CA ILE A 18 3.29 -6.73 -4.11
C ILE A 18 3.09 -5.24 -3.83
N GLU A 19 2.80 -4.47 -4.88
CA GLU A 19 2.38 -3.07 -4.77
C GLU A 19 0.86 -2.96 -4.81
N ILE A 20 0.29 -2.13 -3.94
CA ILE A 20 -1.16 -2.00 -3.76
C ILE A 20 -1.58 -0.53 -3.96
N ASP A 21 -2.59 -0.34 -4.82
CA ASP A 21 -3.37 0.90 -4.87
C ASP A 21 -4.57 0.77 -3.92
N PRO A 22 -4.63 1.53 -2.82
CA PRO A 22 -5.66 1.38 -1.80
C PRO A 22 -7.07 1.78 -2.29
N ARG A 23 -7.21 2.35 -3.49
CA ARG A 23 -8.52 2.79 -4.04
C ARG A 23 -9.31 1.69 -4.74
N LYS A 24 -8.68 0.55 -5.05
CA LYS A 24 -9.23 -0.48 -5.95
C LYS A 24 -9.24 -1.88 -5.34
N ILE A 25 -9.19 -1.96 -4.02
CA ILE A 25 -8.99 -3.21 -3.30
C ILE A 25 -9.97 -3.29 -2.14
N GLU A 26 -10.44 -4.49 -1.84
CA GLU A 26 -11.21 -4.81 -0.64
C GLU A 26 -10.29 -5.35 0.45
N LEU A 27 -10.64 -5.18 1.73
CA LEU A 27 -9.82 -5.71 2.85
C LEU A 27 -9.56 -7.22 2.74
N SER A 28 -10.54 -7.98 2.26
CA SER A 28 -10.45 -9.45 2.08
C SER A 28 -9.42 -9.87 1.02
N MET A 29 -9.00 -8.96 0.14
CA MET A 29 -7.93 -9.26 -0.81
C MET A 29 -6.59 -9.48 -0.10
N LEU A 30 -6.35 -8.82 1.04
CA LEU A 30 -5.11 -9.03 1.81
C LEU A 30 -5.04 -10.46 2.37
N ASP A 31 -6.18 -11.01 2.81
CA ASP A 31 -6.29 -12.40 3.23
C ASP A 31 -5.89 -13.36 2.11
N HIS A 32 -6.45 -13.15 0.93
CA HIS A 32 -6.13 -13.96 -0.24
C HIS A 32 -4.64 -13.84 -0.65
N LEU A 33 -4.11 -12.63 -0.65
CA LEU A 33 -2.69 -12.39 -0.95
C LEU A 33 -1.77 -13.12 0.04
N ARG A 34 -2.13 -13.11 1.33
CA ARG A 34 -1.39 -13.84 2.36
C ARG A 34 -1.45 -15.35 2.12
N GLU A 35 -2.64 -15.89 1.83
CA GLU A 35 -2.86 -17.31 1.56
C GLU A 35 -2.01 -17.81 0.38
N ILE A 36 -1.90 -17.02 -0.69
CA ILE A 36 -1.12 -17.43 -1.87
C ILE A 36 0.39 -17.23 -1.70
N GLY A 37 0.83 -16.61 -0.60
CA GLY A 37 2.23 -16.57 -0.15
C GLY A 37 2.87 -15.20 -0.10
N PHE A 38 2.16 -14.11 -0.42
CA PHE A 38 2.72 -12.77 -0.25
C PHE A 38 2.98 -12.49 1.24
N ASN A 39 4.11 -11.87 1.53
CA ASN A 39 4.55 -11.58 2.89
C ASN A 39 5.14 -10.17 3.04
N ARG A 40 5.23 -9.40 1.96
CA ARG A 40 5.60 -7.99 1.97
C ARG A 40 4.69 -7.18 1.05
N MET A 41 4.46 -5.91 1.37
CA MET A 41 3.68 -5.02 0.50
C MET A 41 4.15 -3.57 0.53
N SER A 42 4.01 -2.88 -0.60
CA SER A 42 4.11 -1.42 -0.70
C SER A 42 2.76 -0.83 -1.06
N MET A 43 2.42 0.32 -0.51
CA MET A 43 1.15 1.00 -0.78
C MET A 43 1.37 2.43 -1.26
N GLY A 44 0.80 2.75 -2.42
CA GLY A 44 0.90 4.08 -3.00
C GLY A 44 -0.08 5.07 -2.39
N VAL A 45 0.35 5.86 -1.40
CA VAL A 45 -0.48 6.91 -0.78
C VAL A 45 -0.23 8.26 -1.42
N GLN A 46 1.02 8.60 -1.69
CA GLN A 46 1.48 9.84 -2.32
C GLN A 46 1.29 11.10 -1.47
N ASP A 47 0.04 11.42 -1.09
CA ASP A 47 -0.30 12.52 -0.19
C ASP A 47 -1.66 12.28 0.50
N PHE A 48 -1.83 12.75 1.74
CA PHE A 48 -3.10 12.76 2.47
C PHE A 48 -3.89 14.07 2.28
N ASN A 49 -3.28 15.12 1.72
CA ASN A 49 -3.95 16.38 1.43
C ASN A 49 -4.98 16.22 0.31
N LYS A 50 -6.25 16.53 0.60
CA LYS A 50 -7.37 16.34 -0.35
C LYS A 50 -7.31 17.25 -1.57
N GLU A 51 -6.78 18.46 -1.44
CA GLU A 51 -6.64 19.37 -2.58
C GLU A 51 -5.53 18.90 -3.53
N VAL A 52 -4.43 18.40 -2.97
CA VAL A 52 -3.36 17.75 -3.76
C VAL A 52 -3.92 16.51 -4.47
N GLN A 53 -4.65 15.64 -3.75
CA GLN A 53 -5.28 14.44 -4.32
C GLN A 53 -6.20 14.77 -5.50
N LYS A 54 -7.08 15.77 -5.36
CA LYS A 54 -7.96 16.23 -6.45
C LYS A 54 -7.15 16.73 -7.65
N ALA A 55 -6.12 17.54 -7.41
CA ALA A 55 -5.28 18.10 -8.46
C ALA A 55 -4.55 17.03 -9.30
N VAL A 56 -4.27 15.85 -8.71
CA VAL A 56 -3.62 14.72 -9.40
C VAL A 56 -4.58 13.57 -9.72
N ASN A 57 -5.90 13.77 -9.58
CA ASN A 57 -6.93 12.76 -9.82
C ASN A 57 -6.72 11.45 -9.02
N ARG A 58 -6.36 11.60 -7.74
CA ARG A 58 -6.04 10.48 -6.83
C ARG A 58 -6.73 10.62 -5.47
N GLU A 59 -8.03 10.91 -5.48
CA GLU A 59 -8.82 10.89 -4.25
C GLU A 59 -8.89 9.47 -3.67
N GLN A 60 -8.66 9.37 -2.36
CA GLN A 60 -8.62 8.10 -1.63
C GLN A 60 -9.04 8.30 -0.17
N ASP A 61 -9.63 7.28 0.45
CA ASP A 61 -10.06 7.35 1.85
C ASP A 61 -8.91 7.01 2.81
N GLU A 62 -8.60 7.95 3.72
CA GLU A 62 -7.57 7.80 4.74
C GLU A 62 -7.95 6.72 5.77
N ASN A 63 -9.24 6.62 6.13
CA ASN A 63 -9.72 5.59 7.05
C ASN A 63 -9.56 4.20 6.45
N PHE A 64 -9.81 4.08 5.14
CA PHE A 64 -9.63 2.82 4.43
C PHE A 64 -8.14 2.42 4.32
N ILE A 65 -7.25 3.38 4.06
CA ILE A 65 -5.79 3.16 4.11
C ILE A 65 -5.37 2.65 5.50
N ALA A 66 -5.84 3.30 6.58
CA ALA A 66 -5.55 2.87 7.94
C ALA A 66 -6.08 1.45 8.23
N ALA A 67 -7.27 1.12 7.75
CA ALA A 67 -7.86 -0.22 7.89
C ALA A 67 -7.04 -1.28 7.14
N LEU A 68 -6.59 -0.98 5.91
CA LEU A 68 -5.72 -1.87 5.12
C LEU A 68 -4.39 -2.11 5.84
N LEU A 69 -3.73 -1.06 6.34
CA LEU A 69 -2.47 -1.18 7.07
C LEU A 69 -2.63 -2.01 8.36
N LYS A 70 -3.72 -1.78 9.09
CA LYS A 70 -4.05 -2.57 10.29
C LYS A 70 -4.24 -4.05 9.94
N ARG A 71 -5.04 -4.35 8.91
CA ARG A 71 -5.29 -5.72 8.45
C ARG A 71 -4.01 -6.41 7.96
N ALA A 72 -3.17 -5.69 7.20
CA ALA A 72 -1.89 -6.22 6.75
C ALA A 72 -0.99 -6.62 7.92
N ARG A 73 -0.92 -5.78 8.97
CA ARG A 73 -0.17 -6.10 10.20
C ARG A 73 -0.75 -7.32 10.93
N GLU A 74 -2.07 -7.41 11.06
CA GLU A 74 -2.74 -8.58 11.67
C GLU A 74 -2.45 -9.89 10.93
N LEU A 75 -2.35 -9.84 9.60
CA LEU A 75 -2.01 -10.98 8.75
C LEU A 75 -0.51 -11.31 8.71
N GLY A 76 0.32 -10.50 9.39
CA GLY A 76 1.77 -10.70 9.46
C GLY A 76 2.53 -10.31 8.20
N PHE A 77 2.00 -9.39 7.38
CA PHE A 77 2.81 -8.77 6.33
C PHE A 77 3.96 -7.99 6.98
N GLN A 78 5.17 -8.25 6.50
CA GLN A 78 6.38 -7.55 6.92
C GLN A 78 6.61 -6.32 6.02
N SER A 79 7.29 -5.31 6.55
CA SER A 79 7.76 -4.14 5.79
C SER A 79 6.66 -3.45 4.98
N THR A 80 5.55 -3.06 5.64
CA THR A 80 4.47 -2.28 5.03
C THR A 80 5.00 -0.89 4.68
N ASN A 81 5.39 -0.71 3.41
CA ASN A 81 5.90 0.56 2.91
C ASN A 81 4.73 1.46 2.47
N LEU A 82 4.87 2.77 2.71
CA LEU A 82 4.01 3.80 2.13
C LEU A 82 4.84 4.67 1.20
N ASP A 83 4.47 4.70 -0.08
CA ASP A 83 5.08 5.60 -1.05
C ASP A 83 4.46 6.99 -0.89
N LEU A 84 5.31 8.02 -0.75
CA LEU A 84 4.94 9.44 -0.66
C LEU A 84 5.69 10.22 -1.73
N ILE A 85 5.05 11.23 -2.32
CA ILE A 85 5.65 12.06 -3.37
C ILE A 85 5.59 13.53 -2.95
N TYR A 86 6.75 14.20 -2.97
CA TYR A 86 6.84 15.64 -2.81
C TYR A 86 6.97 16.34 -4.18
N GLY A 87 6.60 17.62 -4.24
CA GLY A 87 6.58 18.41 -5.48
C GLY A 87 5.31 18.27 -6.31
N LEU A 88 4.25 17.69 -5.76
CA LEU A 88 2.94 17.62 -6.41
C LEU A 88 2.27 19.00 -6.47
N PRO A 89 1.36 19.24 -7.44
CA PRO A 89 0.58 20.47 -7.50
C PRO A 89 -0.10 20.78 -6.16
N LEU A 90 -0.08 22.05 -5.76
CA LEU A 90 -0.66 22.57 -4.51
C LEU A 90 0.04 22.14 -3.21
N GLN A 91 1.10 21.33 -3.27
CA GLN A 91 1.93 21.09 -2.09
C GLN A 91 2.77 22.32 -1.72
N ASN A 92 2.96 22.49 -0.42
CA ASN A 92 3.99 23.32 0.17
C ASN A 92 4.63 22.57 1.35
N VAL A 93 5.63 23.18 1.99
CA VAL A 93 6.35 22.55 3.11
C VAL A 93 5.38 22.20 4.25
N ASP A 94 4.50 23.12 4.64
CA ASP A 94 3.57 22.91 5.75
C ASP A 94 2.56 21.80 5.46
N SER A 95 2.01 21.75 4.24
CA SER A 95 1.05 20.73 3.83
C SER A 95 1.70 19.35 3.77
N PHE A 96 2.95 19.24 3.30
CA PHE A 96 3.65 17.96 3.26
C PHE A 96 4.06 17.52 4.66
N MET A 97 4.48 18.44 5.54
CA MET A 97 4.72 18.15 6.95
C MET A 97 3.47 17.66 7.68
N PHE A 98 2.28 18.16 7.31
CA PHE A 98 1.02 17.60 7.80
C PHE A 98 0.82 16.14 7.37
N THR A 99 1.08 15.83 6.10
CA THR A 99 1.00 14.45 5.57
C THR A 99 1.96 13.49 6.28
N LEU A 100 3.17 13.93 6.61
CA LEU A 100 4.15 13.10 7.35
C LEU A 100 3.77 12.82 8.82
N LYS A 101 2.84 13.58 9.40
CA LYS A 101 2.38 13.39 10.79
C LYS A 101 1.18 12.43 10.91
N ARG A 102 0.69 11.90 9.79
CA ARG A 102 -0.45 10.98 9.74
C ARG A 102 -0.05 9.54 10.06
#